data_AF-A0A7V0JEL9-F1
#
_entry.id   AF-A0A7V0JEL9-F1
#
_cell.length_a   1.000
_cell.length_b   1.000
_cell.length_c   1.000
_cell.angle_alpha   90.00
_cell.angle_beta   90.00
_cell.angle_gamma   90.00
#
_symmetry.space_group_name_H-M   'P 1'
#
loop_
_entity.id
_entity.type
_entity.pdbx_description
1 polymer ?
#
loop_
_entity_poly.entity_id
_entity_poly.type
_entity_poly.pdbx_seq_one_letter_code
_entity_poly.pdbx_strand_id
1 'polypeptide(L)' 'MISGFWFRGDWNDKFSTGIAIVPRGEVGLVFAEIARRNGYFDENIYAAAVFVVVFTTLFAPVLLRNIMKKEAAGMF' A
#
# COMPACT_ATOMS: atom_id res chain seq x y z
N MET A 1 4.35 -2.99 -9.32
CA MET A 1 3.82 -2.00 -10.30
C MET A 1 3.97 -2.44 -11.76
N ILE A 2 4.90 -3.33 -12.11
CA ILE A 2 5.10 -3.80 -13.50
C ILE A 2 3.93 -4.65 -14.00
N SER A 3 3.25 -5.37 -13.10
CA SER A 3 2.09 -6.22 -13.41
C SER A 3 0.84 -5.45 -13.85
N GLY A 4 0.66 -4.19 -13.45
CA GLY A 4 -0.49 -3.36 -13.87
C GLY A 4 -0.33 -2.74 -15.25
N PHE A 5 0.90 -2.63 -15.76
CA PHE A 5 1.18 -2.03 -17.07
C PHE A 5 0.84 -3.00 -18.22
N TRP A 6 0.81 -4.31 -17.95
CA TRP A 6 0.51 -5.35 -18.92
C TRP A 6 -0.91 -5.94 -18.78
N PHE A 7 -1.71 -5.43 -17.83
CA PHE A 7 -3.10 -5.84 -17.65
C PHE A 7 -4.02 -5.06 -18.62
N ARG A 8 -4.71 -5.78 -19.52
CA ARG A 8 -5.80 -5.24 -20.37
C ARG A 8 -7.06 -5.12 -19.51
N GLY A 9 -7.19 -4.04 -18.75
CA GLY A 9 -8.35 -3.73 -17.91
C GLY A 9 -8.65 -2.24 -17.89
N ASP A 10 -9.85 -1.87 -17.41
CA ASP A 10 -10.35 -0.50 -17.38
C ASP A 10 -9.51 0.38 -16.42
N TRP A 11 -9.71 1.72 -16.42
CA TRP A 11 -8.92 2.61 -15.55
C TRP A 11 -9.08 2.25 -14.06
N ASN A 12 -10.26 1.77 -13.66
CA ASN A 12 -10.51 1.29 -12.29
C ASN A 12 -9.69 0.03 -11.95
N ASP A 13 -9.54 -0.92 -12.88
CA ASP A 13 -8.79 -2.16 -12.66
C ASP A 13 -7.31 -1.89 -12.42
N LYS A 14 -6.76 -0.91 -13.16
CA LYS A 14 -5.38 -0.45 -13.00
C LYS A 14 -5.15 0.19 -11.63
N PHE A 15 -6.07 1.04 -11.18
CA PHE A 15 -5.99 1.66 -9.85
C PHE A 15 -6.16 0.63 -8.72
N SER A 16 -7.12 -0.29 -8.86
CA SER A 16 -7.36 -1.37 -7.89
C SER A 16 -6.12 -2.27 -7.74
N THR A 17 -5.55 -2.70 -8.87
CA THR A 17 -4.31 -3.48 -8.90
C THR A 17 -3.13 -2.72 -8.28
N GLY A 18 -3.00 -1.43 -8.58
CA GLY A 18 -1.96 -0.57 -8.00
C GLY A 18 -2.04 -0.48 -6.47
N ILE A 19 -3.24 -0.29 -5.93
CA ILE A 19 -3.48 -0.21 -4.47
C ILE A 19 -3.27 -1.58 -3.80
N ALA A 20 -3.60 -2.67 -4.50
CA ALA A 20 -3.38 -4.03 -4.02
C ALA A 20 -1.89 -4.36 -3.81
N ILE A 21 -1.00 -3.80 -4.63
CA ILE A 21 0.45 -4.13 -4.61
C ILE A 21 1.27 -3.10 -3.82
N VAL A 22 0.64 -2.17 -3.08
CA VAL A 22 1.39 -1.30 -2.16
C VAL A 22 2.14 -2.19 -1.17
N PRO A 23 3.48 -2.08 -1.06
CA PRO A 23 4.26 -2.86 -0.12
C PRO A 23 3.98 -2.35 1.29
N ARG A 24 3.09 -3.04 1.99
CA ARG A 24 2.68 -2.78 3.39
C ARG A 24 3.08 -3.99 4.23
N GLY A 25 3.49 -3.77 5.47
CA GLY A 25 3.68 -4.84 6.46
C GLY A 25 5.11 -5.04 6.97
N GLU A 26 5.35 -6.26 7.46
CA GLU A 26 6.55 -6.76 8.15
C GLU A 26 7.86 -6.24 7.57
N VAL A 27 8.04 -6.38 6.26
CA VAL A 27 9.33 -6.11 5.61
C VAL A 27 9.73 -4.64 5.72
N GLY A 28 8.76 -3.72 5.70
CA GLY A 28 9.01 -2.29 5.90
C GLY A 28 9.40 -1.97 7.35
N LEU A 29 8.81 -2.65 8.32
CA LEU A 29 9.16 -2.51 9.74
C LEU A 29 10.53 -3.11 10.06
N VAL A 30 10.86 -4.25 9.47
CA VAL A 30 12.19 -4.87 9.56
C VAL A 30 13.25 -3.91 9.04
N PHE A 31 13.02 -3.28 7.88
CA PHE A 31 13.94 -2.30 7.32
C PHE A 31 14.11 -1.07 8.22
N ALA A 32 13.02 -0.54 8.78
CA ALA A 32 13.06 0.59 9.71
C ALA A 32 13.84 0.26 10.99
N GLU A 33 13.68 -0.94 11.55
CA GLU A 33 14.43 -1.38 12.74
C GLU A 33 15.92 -1.59 12.44
N ILE A 34 16.25 -2.13 11.26
CA ILE A 34 17.65 -2.23 10.81
C ILE A 34 18.27 -0.83 10.65
N ALA A 35 17.55 0.12 10.06
CA ALA A 35 18.01 1.50 9.90
C ALA A 35 18.21 2.20 11.26
N ARG A 36 17.31 1.96 12.23
CA ARG A 36 17.42 2.49 13.60
C ARG A 36 18.63 1.91 14.33
N ARG A 37 18.84 0.60 14.27
CA ARG A 37 19.99 -0.08 14.91
C ARG A 37 21.34 0.36 14.37
N ASN A 38 21.40 0.71 13.09
CA ASN A 38 22.61 1.23 12.46
C ASN A 38 22.79 2.75 12.65
N GLY A 39 21.88 3.41 13.39
CA GLY A 39 21.96 4.85 13.68
C GLY A 39 21.56 5.77 12.52
N TYR A 40 21.01 5.22 11.42
CA TYR A 40 20.50 6.04 10.31
C TYR A 40 19.15 6.68 10.64
N PHE A 41 18.31 5.99 11.41
CA PHE A 41 17.01 6.49 11.86
C PHE A 41 17.05 6.81 13.35
N ASP A 42 16.70 8.05 13.67
CA ASP A 42 16.35 8.45 15.03
C ASP A 42 14.95 7.94 15.40
N GLU A 43 14.60 7.94 16.67
CA GLU A 43 13.33 7.45 17.22
C GLU A 43 12.13 8.12 16.56
N ASN A 44 12.25 9.40 16.20
CA ASN A 44 11.23 10.15 15.45
C ASN A 44 11.00 9.58 14.03
N ILE A 45 12.07 9.23 13.31
CA ILE A 45 11.98 8.71 11.93
C ILE A 45 11.44 7.28 11.97
N TYR A 46 11.87 6.49 12.95
CA TYR A 46 11.33 5.16 13.18
C TYR A 46 9.82 5.21 13.47
N ALA A 47 9.38 6.08 14.38
CA ALA A 47 7.97 6.27 14.70
C ALA A 47 7.15 6.73 13.47
N ALA A 48 7.70 7.64 12.66
CA ALA A 48 7.07 8.07 11.41
C ALA A 48 6.93 6.92 10.39
N ALA A 49 7.95 6.07 10.26
CA ALA A 49 7.90 4.90 9.37
C ALA A 49 6.83 3.89 9.83
N VAL A 50 6.78 3.59 11.14
CA VAL A 50 5.73 2.74 11.73
C VAL A 50 4.35 3.33 11.47
N PHE A 51 4.19 4.64 11.66
CA PHE A 51 2.93 5.33 11.41
C PHE A 51 2.47 5.18 9.95
N VAL A 52 3.36 5.40 8.97
CA VAL A 52 3.04 5.22 7.54
C VAL A 52 2.63 3.79 7.23
N VAL A 53 3.30 2.79 7.79
CA VAL A 53 2.96 1.37 7.60
C VAL A 53 1.56 1.08 8.13
N VAL A 54 1.25 1.49 9.36
CA VAL A 54 -0.07 1.29 9.96
C VAL A 54 -1.14 2.03 9.16
N PHE A 55 -0.87 3.29 8.83
CA PHE A 55 -1.80 4.14 8.10
C PHE A 55 -2.15 3.55 6.73
N THR A 56 -1.15 3.17 5.92
CA THR A 56 -1.37 2.57 4.60
C THR A 56 -2.03 1.19 4.67
N THR A 57 -1.78 0.42 5.74
CA THR A 57 -2.43 -0.87 5.97
C THR A 57 -3.93 -0.72 6.21
N LEU A 58 -4.33 0.29 6.99
CA LEU A 58 -5.75 0.57 7.29
C LEU A 58 -6.46 1.28 6.12
N PHE A 59 -5.78 2.20 5.44
CA PHE A 59 -6.39 2.97 4.35
C PHE A 59 -6.63 2.16 3.09
N ALA A 60 -5.71 1.26 2.74
CA ALA A 60 -5.80 0.49 1.50
C ALA A 60 -7.07 -0.38 1.35
N PRO A 61 -7.54 -1.16 2.35
CA PRO A 61 -8.80 -1.91 2.21
C PRO A 61 -10.04 -0.99 2.09
N VAL A 62 -10.02 0.18 2.72
CA VAL A 62 -11.11 1.17 2.59
C VAL A 62 -11.19 1.70 1.16
N LEU A 63 -10.03 2.05 0.58
CA LEU A 63 -9.94 2.51 -0.80
C LEU A 63 -10.35 1.42 -1.80
N LEU A 64 -9.83 0.20 -1.63
CA LEU A 64 -10.16 -0.95 -2.49
C LEU A 64 -11.65 -1.27 -2.44
N ARG A 65 -12.27 -1.27 -1.26
CA ARG A 65 -13.71 -1.54 -1.11
C ARG A 65 -14.57 -0.54 -1.88
N ASN A 66 -14.17 0.74 -1.92
CA ASN A 66 -14.91 1.78 -2.64
C ASN A 66 -14.75 1.66 -4.16
N ILE A 67 -13.56 1.31 -4.64
CA ILE A 67 -13.28 1.13 -6.07
C ILE A 67 -13.96 -0.15 -6.59
N MET A 68 -13.84 -1.27 -5.89
CA MET A 68 -14.49 -2.53 -6.25
C MET A 68 -16.02 -2.44 -6.18
N LYS A 69 -16.60 -1.67 -5.24
CA LYS A 69 -18.05 -1.40 -5.23
C LYS A 69 -18.52 -0.67 -6.49
N LYS A 70 -17.70 0.24 -7.04
CA LYS A 70 -17.99 0.95 -8.29
C LYS A 70 -17.88 0.05 -9.51
N GLU A 71 -16.90 -0.85 -9.53
CA GLU A 71 -16.70 -1.84 -10.60
C GLU A 71 -17.84 -2.86 -10.65
N ALA A 72 -18.25 -3.40 -9.49
CA ALA A 72 -19.37 -4.34 -9.40
C ALA A 72 -20.74 -3.72 -9.74
N ALA A 73 -20.89 -2.39 -9.59
CA ALA A 73 -22.10 -1.67 -9.97
C ALA A 73 -22.14 -1.25 -11.45
N GLY A 74 -21.00 -1.29 -12.16
CA GLY A 74 -20.92 -1.03 -13.61
C GLY A 74 -21.02 -2.29 -14.48
N MET A 75 -21.12 -3.47 -13.87
CA MET A 75 -21.33 -4.77 -14.53
C MET A 75 -22.81 -5.23 -14.52
N PHE A 76 -23.74 -4.33 -14.19
CA PHE A 76 -25.19 -4.50 -14.40
C PHE A 76 -25.71 -3.44 -15.39
#